data_AF-A0A966V5J9-F1
#
_entry.id   AF-A0A966V5J9-F1
#
_cell.length_a   1.000
_cell.length_b   1.000
_cell.length_c   1.000
_cell.angle_alpha   90.00
_cell.angle_beta   90.00
_cell.angle_gamma   90.00
#
_symmetry.space_group_name_H-M   'P 1'
#
loop_
_entity.id
_entity.type
_entity.pdbx_description
1 polymer ?
#
loop_
_entity_poly.entity_id
_entity_poly.type
_entity_poly.pdbx_seq_one_letter_code
_entity_poly.pdbx_strand_id
1 'polypeptide(L)'
;MKLSRKQRRMLEQGKFEEEQHIEKLPKIRTIKPITDNQKQAFEDFYDGQNLLLTGSAGTGKTFIACYLGLNEVLRKPEVYDSLTIVRSVVPTRDMGFIPGKIHEKQQVYEMPYTSIFQEMSMEDDRRFYDKLKNQNIVNFITTSFIRGHTLKNTIIIVDEIQNMNFNELWTVVTRVGKNCRIVFCGDIKQNDLYNQREESGFKNFFKILHNMKSFSTTEFNINDIVRSDMVKEFISTADKLSISPNT
;
A
#
# COMPACT_ATOMS: atom_id res chain seq x y z
N MET A 1 -25.97 15.82 46.22
CA MET A 1 -24.82 16.61 46.72
C MET A 1 -24.28 17.48 45.59
N LYS A 2 -24.05 18.78 45.82
CA LYS A 2 -23.47 19.69 44.80
C LYS A 2 -21.94 19.60 44.84
N LEU A 3 -21.31 19.35 43.68
CA LEU A 3 -19.86 19.33 43.52
C LEU A 3 -19.22 20.65 43.97
N SER A 4 -18.10 20.56 44.71
CA SER A 4 -17.34 21.74 45.14
C SER A 4 -16.67 22.45 43.96
N ARG A 5 -16.34 23.74 44.12
CA ARG A 5 -15.67 24.54 43.08
C ARG A 5 -14.35 23.92 42.61
N LYS A 6 -13.59 23.28 43.52
CA LYS A 6 -12.33 22.60 43.18
C LYS A 6 -12.56 21.35 42.32
N GLN A 7 -13.58 20.56 42.65
CA GLN A 7 -13.93 19.36 41.88
C GLN A 7 -14.44 19.68 40.47
N ARG A 8 -15.20 20.77 40.31
CA ARG A 8 -15.63 21.24 38.98
C ARG A 8 -14.44 21.66 38.11
N ARG A 9 -13.48 22.37 38.69
CA ARG A 9 -12.28 22.83 37.98
C ARG A 9 -11.36 21.67 37.56
N MET A 10 -11.27 20.61 38.36
CA MET A 10 -10.52 19.39 38.00
C MET A 10 -11.24 18.59 36.91
N LEU A 11 -12.58 18.54 36.92
CA LEU A 11 -13.38 17.93 35.83
C LEU A 11 -13.29 18.73 34.53
N GLU A 12 -13.28 20.06 34.61
CA GLU A 12 -13.09 20.94 33.45
C GLU A 12 -11.67 20.83 32.90
N GLN A 13 -10.64 20.78 33.75
CA GLN A 13 -9.26 20.55 33.33
C GLN A 13 -9.06 19.17 32.72
N GLY A 14 -9.62 18.11 33.33
CA GLY A 14 -9.57 16.76 32.77
C GLY A 14 -10.29 16.66 31.42
N LYS A 15 -11.43 17.34 31.25
CA LYS A 15 -12.10 17.45 29.94
C LYS A 15 -11.32 18.28 28.93
N PHE A 16 -10.64 19.35 29.36
CA PHE A 16 -9.82 20.19 28.49
C PHE A 16 -8.55 19.44 28.04
N GLU A 17 -7.95 18.64 28.93
CA GLU A 17 -6.83 17.76 28.62
C GLU A 17 -7.28 16.59 27.72
N GLU A 18 -8.45 15.98 27.96
CA GLU A 18 -9.06 15.00 27.04
C GLU A 18 -9.35 15.61 25.66
N GLU A 19 -9.91 16.82 25.59
CA GLU A 19 -10.18 17.53 24.33
C GLU A 19 -8.90 17.95 23.59
N GLN A 20 -7.78 18.18 24.31
CA GLN A 20 -6.46 18.44 23.72
C GLN A 20 -5.71 17.16 23.31
N HIS A 21 -6.05 16.01 23.92
CA HIS A 21 -5.46 14.70 23.60
C HIS A 21 -6.25 13.87 22.60
N ILE A 22 -7.39 14.35 22.09
CA ILE A 22 -7.92 13.84 20.82
C ILE A 22 -6.93 14.27 19.74
N GLU A 23 -5.93 13.43 19.46
CA GLU A 23 -5.10 13.56 18.27
C GLU A 23 -6.06 13.65 17.09
N LYS A 24 -6.20 14.87 16.54
CA LYS A 24 -7.02 15.07 15.35
C LYS A 24 -6.41 14.19 14.26
N LEU A 25 -7.19 13.23 13.79
CA LEU A 25 -6.80 12.38 12.69
C LEU A 25 -6.26 13.24 11.53
N PRO A 26 -5.16 12.81 10.91
CA PRO A 26 -4.51 13.56 9.85
C PRO A 26 -5.50 13.80 8.70
N LYS A 27 -5.50 15.01 8.14
CA LYS A 27 -6.34 15.37 7.00
C LYS A 27 -5.61 15.09 5.69
N ILE A 28 -6.24 14.31 4.82
CA ILE A 28 -5.73 13.99 3.50
C ILE A 28 -6.57 14.63 2.39
N ARG A 29 -5.95 14.89 1.24
CA ARG A 29 -6.63 15.37 0.04
C ARG A 29 -7.59 14.29 -0.46
N THR A 30 -8.73 14.72 -1.00
CA THR A 30 -9.64 13.81 -1.70
C THR A 30 -9.07 13.50 -3.08
N ILE A 31 -8.65 12.26 -3.29
CA ILE A 31 -8.22 11.76 -4.59
C ILE A 31 -9.41 11.14 -5.30
N LYS A 32 -9.57 11.44 -6.59
CA LYS A 32 -10.61 10.86 -7.44
C LYS A 32 -9.97 9.96 -8.49
N PRO A 33 -10.65 8.87 -8.89
CA PRO A 33 -10.21 8.07 -10.02
C PRO A 33 -10.25 8.92 -11.28
N ILE A 34 -9.24 8.77 -12.13
CA ILE A 34 -9.12 9.52 -13.39
C ILE A 34 -9.31 8.67 -14.63
N THR A 35 -9.34 7.34 -14.47
CA THR A 35 -9.68 6.39 -15.54
C THR A 35 -10.77 5.43 -15.09
N ASP A 36 -11.43 4.76 -16.04
CA ASP A 36 -12.52 3.83 -15.75
C ASP A 36 -12.05 2.63 -14.92
N ASN A 37 -10.84 2.10 -15.16
CA ASN A 37 -10.29 1.02 -14.35
C ASN A 37 -9.96 1.48 -12.93
N GLN A 38 -9.47 2.71 -12.73
CA GLN A 38 -9.32 3.25 -11.38
C GLN A 38 -10.67 3.40 -10.70
N LYS A 39 -11.71 3.84 -11.44
CA LYS A 39 -13.06 3.96 -10.90
C LYS A 39 -13.60 2.61 -10.43
N GLN A 40 -13.45 1.56 -11.24
CA GLN A 40 -13.82 0.20 -10.85
C GLN A 40 -13.09 -0.25 -9.58
N ALA A 41 -11.77 -0.01 -9.50
CA ALA A 41 -11.00 -0.37 -8.31
C ALA A 41 -11.48 0.36 -7.05
N PHE A 42 -11.90 1.63 -7.15
CA PHE A 42 -12.49 2.37 -6.04
C PHE A 42 -13.84 1.77 -5.61
N GLU A 43 -14.71 1.49 -6.58
CA GLU A 43 -16.03 0.90 -6.34
C GLU A 43 -15.90 -0.47 -5.65
N ASP A 44 -15.10 -1.37 -6.20
CA ASP A 44 -14.86 -2.70 -5.64
C ASP A 44 -14.28 -2.65 -4.22
N PHE A 45 -13.36 -1.70 -3.98
CA PHE A 45 -12.78 -1.51 -2.66
C PHE A 45 -13.85 -1.12 -1.62
N TYR A 46 -14.73 -0.18 -1.97
CA TYR A 46 -15.76 0.31 -1.07
C TYR A 46 -16.93 -0.67 -0.91
N ASP A 47 -17.18 -1.52 -1.91
CA ASP A 47 -18.07 -2.68 -1.82
C ASP A 47 -17.50 -3.81 -0.94
N GLY A 48 -16.25 -3.66 -0.51
CA GLY A 48 -15.64 -4.48 0.52
C GLY A 48 -14.79 -5.63 0.02
N GLN A 49 -14.50 -5.66 -1.29
CA GLN A 49 -13.63 -6.66 -1.89
C GLN A 49 -12.18 -6.48 -1.45
N ASN A 50 -11.44 -7.59 -1.45
CA ASN A 50 -9.98 -7.52 -1.56
C ASN A 50 -9.62 -7.29 -3.01
N LEU A 51 -8.49 -6.65 -3.27
CA LEU A 51 -8.15 -6.25 -4.63
C LEU A 51 -6.87 -6.89 -5.13
N LEU A 52 -6.86 -7.24 -6.41
CA LEU A 52 -5.66 -7.45 -7.21
C LEU A 52 -5.60 -6.38 -8.29
N LEU A 53 -4.69 -5.43 -8.14
CA LEU A 53 -4.44 -4.37 -9.10
C LEU A 53 -3.23 -4.75 -9.94
N THR A 54 -3.42 -5.00 -11.24
CA THR A 54 -2.32 -5.38 -12.12
C THR A 54 -2.26 -4.57 -13.41
N GLY A 55 -1.06 -4.31 -13.91
CA GLY A 55 -0.83 -3.58 -15.16
C GLY A 55 0.45 -2.77 -15.13
N SER A 56 0.73 -2.04 -16.20
CA SER A 56 2.03 -1.39 -16.40
C SER A 56 2.40 -0.32 -15.38
N ALA A 57 3.69 0.00 -15.28
CA ALA A 57 4.17 1.13 -14.49
C ALA A 57 3.47 2.45 -14.92
N GLY A 58 3.18 3.31 -13.95
CA GLY A 58 2.55 4.60 -14.22
C GLY A 58 1.02 4.60 -14.31
N THR A 59 0.35 3.47 -14.12
CA THR A 59 -1.14 3.39 -14.08
C THR A 59 -1.77 3.77 -12.73
N GLY A 60 -0.93 4.04 -11.72
CA GLY A 60 -1.37 4.53 -10.42
C GLY A 60 -1.75 3.46 -9.37
N LYS A 61 -1.55 2.16 -9.65
CA LYS A 61 -1.92 1.03 -8.77
C LYS A 61 -1.54 1.24 -7.29
N THR A 62 -0.25 1.41 -7.02
CA THR A 62 0.27 1.60 -5.66
C THR A 62 -0.27 2.87 -5.02
N PHE A 63 -0.40 3.95 -5.80
CA PHE A 63 -0.91 5.23 -5.32
C PHE A 63 -2.37 5.12 -4.89
N ILE A 64 -3.24 4.57 -5.74
CA ILE A 64 -4.66 4.40 -5.41
C ILE A 64 -4.85 3.41 -4.26
N ALA A 65 -4.05 2.34 -4.19
CA ALA A 65 -4.09 1.40 -3.07
C ALA A 65 -3.74 2.10 -1.74
N CYS A 66 -2.66 2.89 -1.72
CA CYS A 66 -2.26 3.67 -0.55
C CYS A 66 -3.33 4.68 -0.15
N TYR A 67 -3.92 5.39 -1.12
CA TYR A 67 -5.00 6.33 -0.85
C TYR A 67 -6.24 5.64 -0.26
N LEU A 68 -6.75 4.59 -0.92
CA LEU A 68 -7.93 3.85 -0.48
C LEU A 68 -7.73 3.26 0.92
N GLY A 69 -6.57 2.65 1.15
CA GLY A 69 -6.22 2.08 2.45
C GLY A 69 -6.12 3.13 3.54
N LEU A 70 -5.38 4.22 3.31
CA LEU A 70 -5.24 5.28 4.31
C LEU A 70 -6.58 5.97 4.58
N ASN A 71 -7.34 6.30 3.54
CA ASN A 71 -8.63 6.96 3.68
C ASN A 71 -9.62 6.10 4.49
N GLU A 72 -9.64 4.79 4.27
CA GLU A 72 -10.53 3.89 5.01
C GLU A 72 -10.09 3.68 6.46
N VAL A 73 -8.77 3.64 6.76
CA VAL A 73 -8.24 3.66 8.14
C VAL A 73 -8.72 4.91 8.87
N LEU A 74 -8.59 6.08 8.23
CA LEU A 74 -8.98 7.36 8.84
C LEU A 74 -10.50 7.52 8.97
N ARG A 75 -11.29 6.88 8.09
CA ARG A 75 -12.75 6.94 8.11
C ARG A 75 -13.37 5.97 9.09
N LYS A 76 -12.72 4.84 9.35
CA LYS A 76 -13.17 3.77 10.26
C LYS A 76 -12.08 3.40 11.28
N PRO A 77 -11.62 4.35 12.12
CA PRO A 77 -10.59 4.08 13.13
C PRO A 77 -11.04 3.06 14.18
N GLU A 78 -12.35 2.78 14.30
CA GLU A 78 -12.90 1.74 15.18
C GLU A 78 -12.75 0.31 14.62
N VAL A 79 -12.48 0.17 13.32
CA VAL A 79 -12.30 -1.12 12.64
C VAL A 79 -10.84 -1.37 12.27
N TYR A 80 -10.16 -0.33 11.78
CA TYR A 80 -8.80 -0.41 11.28
C TYR A 80 -7.86 0.47 12.10
N ASP A 81 -6.91 -0.16 12.76
CA ASP A 81 -5.88 0.51 13.55
C ASP A 81 -4.81 1.15 12.64
N SER A 82 -4.54 0.55 11.47
CA SER A 82 -3.44 0.98 10.60
C SER A 82 -3.54 0.51 9.14
N LEU A 83 -2.74 1.13 8.27
CA LEU A 83 -2.39 0.70 6.93
C LEU A 83 -0.99 0.05 6.96
N THR A 84 -0.90 -1.24 6.65
CA THR A 84 0.36 -1.98 6.60
C THR A 84 0.79 -2.21 5.16
N ILE A 85 1.95 -1.69 4.79
CA ILE A 85 2.57 -1.88 3.47
C ILE A 85 3.61 -3.01 3.58
N VAL A 86 3.52 -3.97 2.69
CA VAL A 86 4.40 -5.14 2.59
C VAL A 86 5.11 -5.11 1.24
N ARG A 87 6.44 -5.15 1.26
CA ARG A 87 7.26 -5.28 0.04
C ARG A 87 8.36 -6.32 0.22
N SER A 88 8.71 -7.04 -0.84
CA SER A 88 9.86 -7.95 -0.79
C SER A 88 11.15 -7.15 -0.91
N VAL A 89 12.18 -7.62 -0.20
CA VAL A 89 13.55 -7.11 -0.30
C VAL A 89 14.34 -8.17 -1.05
N VAL A 90 14.21 -8.17 -2.38
CA VAL A 90 15.01 -9.03 -3.24
C VAL A 90 16.38 -8.36 -3.43
N PRO A 91 17.51 -9.04 -3.18
CA PRO A 91 18.82 -8.50 -3.49
C PRO A 91 18.97 -8.38 -5.03
N THR A 92 18.99 -7.16 -5.58
CA THR A 92 19.40 -6.95 -6.99
C THR A 92 20.92 -6.91 -7.09
N ARG A 93 21.51 -7.47 -8.16
CA ARG A 93 22.99 -7.51 -8.35
C ARG A 93 23.62 -6.12 -8.45
N ASP A 94 22.86 -5.10 -8.86
CA ASP A 94 23.33 -3.71 -8.94
C ASP A 94 23.40 -3.01 -7.58
N MET A 95 22.76 -3.58 -6.54
CA MET A 95 23.07 -3.21 -5.16
C MET A 95 24.32 -3.98 -4.74
N GLY A 96 25.48 -3.50 -5.19
CA GLY A 96 26.74 -3.77 -4.50
C GLY A 96 26.51 -3.62 -2.99
N PHE A 97 26.99 -4.60 -2.21
CA PHE A 97 26.89 -4.68 -0.74
C PHE A 97 26.58 -3.31 -0.12
N ILE A 98 25.31 -2.97 0.13
CA ILE A 98 24.99 -1.75 0.88
C ILE A 98 25.50 -2.03 2.30
N PRO A 99 26.64 -1.45 2.72
CA PRO A 99 27.21 -1.71 4.02
C PRO A 99 26.34 -0.94 5.01
N GLY A 100 25.66 -1.64 5.91
CA GLY A 100 24.70 -0.98 6.78
C GLY A 100 23.85 -1.94 7.61
N LYS A 101 23.22 -1.40 8.65
CA LYS A 101 22.24 -2.14 9.46
C LYS A 101 21.00 -2.45 8.59
N ILE A 102 20.26 -3.52 8.89
CA ILE A 102 19.05 -3.95 8.14
C ILE A 102 18.09 -2.78 7.88
N HIS A 103 18.00 -1.84 8.82
CA HIS A 103 17.19 -0.63 8.73
C HIS A 103 17.55 0.30 7.54
N GLU A 104 18.83 0.50 7.24
CA GLU A 104 19.28 1.36 6.12
C GLU A 104 18.90 0.73 4.77
N LYS A 105 18.89 -0.61 4.70
CA LYS A 105 18.41 -1.32 3.51
C LYS A 105 16.90 -1.18 3.33
N GLN A 106 16.12 -1.18 4.40
CA GLN A 106 14.66 -1.02 4.34
C GLN A 106 14.25 0.37 3.84
N GLN A 107 14.98 1.42 4.24
CA GLN A 107 14.67 2.81 3.86
C GLN A 107 14.64 3.01 2.34
N VAL A 108 15.47 2.31 1.57
CA VAL A 108 15.50 2.43 0.10
C VAL A 108 14.17 1.96 -0.51
N TYR A 109 13.62 0.85 -0.02
CA TYR A 109 12.33 0.31 -0.49
C TYR A 109 11.14 1.13 0.00
N GLU A 110 11.33 1.87 1.08
CA GLU A 110 10.32 2.70 1.72
C GLU A 110 10.21 4.09 1.07
N MET A 111 11.31 4.61 0.51
CA MET A 111 11.40 5.94 -0.10
C MET A 111 10.28 6.29 -1.11
N PRO A 112 9.81 5.38 -1.98
CA PRO A 112 8.69 5.69 -2.88
C PRO A 112 7.42 6.08 -2.13
N TYR A 113 7.15 5.48 -0.98
CA TYR A 113 5.94 5.78 -0.21
C TYR A 113 6.00 7.18 0.40
N THR A 114 7.16 7.68 0.83
CA THR A 114 7.28 9.06 1.29
C THR A 114 6.70 10.05 0.27
N SER A 115 7.01 9.87 -1.02
CA SER A 115 6.47 10.73 -2.09
C SER A 115 4.96 10.56 -2.30
N ILE A 116 4.47 9.31 -2.28
CA ILE A 116 3.05 8.97 -2.44
C ILE A 116 2.21 9.62 -1.33
N PHE A 117 2.62 9.45 -0.08
CA PHE A 117 1.87 10.00 1.06
C PHE A 117 1.99 11.52 1.15
N GLN A 118 3.12 12.10 0.76
CA GLN A 118 3.25 13.56 0.67
C GLN A 118 2.24 14.17 -0.30
N GLU A 119 2.01 13.55 -1.46
CA GLU A 119 1.02 14.02 -2.44
C GLU A 119 -0.41 13.98 -1.90
N MET A 120 -0.70 13.05 -0.99
CA MET A 120 -1.99 12.94 -0.29
C MET A 120 -2.15 13.95 0.85
N SER A 121 -1.08 14.61 1.30
CA SER A 121 -1.15 15.59 2.38
C SER A 121 -1.87 16.86 1.94
N MET A 122 -2.80 17.38 2.75
CA MET A 122 -3.43 18.68 2.46
C MET A 122 -2.46 19.85 2.57
N GLU A 123 -1.41 19.71 3.39
CA GLU A 123 -0.49 20.80 3.77
C GLU A 123 0.85 20.74 3.01
N ASP A 124 0.96 19.88 1.99
CA ASP A 124 2.22 19.57 1.28
C ASP A 124 3.38 19.23 2.26
N ASP A 125 3.04 18.60 3.38
CA ASP A 125 3.99 18.28 4.45
C ASP A 125 4.92 17.14 4.02
N ARG A 126 6.19 17.46 3.77
CA ARG A 126 7.25 16.51 3.41
C ARG A 126 7.48 15.42 4.46
N ARG A 127 7.07 15.66 5.72
CA ARG A 127 7.19 14.72 6.83
C ARG A 127 5.88 13.98 7.12
N PHE A 128 4.88 14.09 6.24
CA PHE A 128 3.57 13.49 6.47
C PHE A 128 3.66 11.97 6.67
N TYR A 129 4.43 11.29 5.84
CA TYR A 129 4.67 9.85 5.97
C TYR A 129 5.30 9.49 7.32
N ASP A 130 6.35 10.21 7.75
CA ASP A 130 7.01 9.98 9.04
C ASP A 130 6.07 10.21 10.23
N LYS A 131 5.20 11.22 10.15
CA LYS A 131 4.17 11.48 11.16
C LYS A 131 3.20 10.31 11.27
N LEU A 132 2.68 9.81 10.14
CA LEU A 132 1.78 8.66 10.10
C LEU A 132 2.44 7.40 10.68
N LYS A 133 3.73 7.19 10.38
CA LYS A 133 4.51 6.09 10.96
C LYS A 133 4.70 6.22 12.47
N ASN A 134 5.05 7.42 12.95
CA ASN A 134 5.22 7.66 14.39
C ASN A 134 3.93 7.47 15.18
N GLN A 135 2.78 7.73 14.55
CA GLN A 135 1.44 7.48 15.10
C GLN A 135 0.98 6.02 14.90
N ASN A 136 1.77 5.16 14.27
CA ASN A 136 1.42 3.78 13.87
C ASN A 136 0.20 3.67 12.93
N ILE A 137 -0.23 4.78 12.32
CA ILE A 137 -1.31 4.79 11.32
C ILE A 137 -0.84 4.12 10.04
N VAL A 138 0.44 4.27 9.68
CA VAL A 138 1.06 3.58 8.55
C VAL A 138 2.25 2.77 9.03
N ASN A 139 2.29 1.51 8.64
CA ASN A 139 3.36 0.58 8.96
C ASN A 139 4.01 0.08 7.67
N PHE A 140 5.33 -0.08 7.66
CA PHE A 140 6.06 -0.70 6.56
C PHE A 140 6.77 -1.95 7.08
N ILE A 141 6.53 -3.08 6.44
CA ILE A 141 7.17 -4.35 6.77
C ILE A 141 7.70 -5.02 5.52
N THR A 142 8.75 -5.84 5.67
CA THR A 142 9.26 -6.65 4.56
C THR A 142 8.81 -8.10 4.70
N THR A 143 8.77 -8.83 3.60
CA THR A 143 8.37 -10.26 3.58
C THR A 143 9.20 -11.12 4.55
N SER A 144 10.45 -10.74 4.83
CA SER A 144 11.34 -11.43 5.78
C SER A 144 10.84 -11.36 7.23
N PHE A 145 10.13 -10.29 7.62
CA PHE A 145 9.66 -10.07 8.98
C PHE A 145 8.18 -10.43 9.18
N ILE A 146 7.46 -10.86 8.14
CA ILE A 146 6.04 -11.18 8.28
C ILE A 146 5.79 -12.57 8.90
N ARG A 147 6.78 -13.47 8.84
CA ARG A 147 6.67 -14.83 9.39
C ARG A 147 6.54 -14.77 10.92
N GLY A 148 5.57 -15.50 11.46
CA GLY A 148 5.29 -15.55 12.90
C GLY A 148 4.40 -14.41 13.40
N HIS A 149 4.06 -13.44 12.57
CA HIS A 149 3.10 -12.39 12.91
C HIS A 149 1.69 -12.76 12.45
N THR A 150 0.66 -12.13 13.02
CA THR A 150 -0.71 -12.20 12.51
C THR A 150 -1.20 -10.76 12.39
N LEU A 151 -1.56 -10.34 11.19
CA LEU A 151 -2.08 -9.00 10.93
C LEU A 151 -3.55 -8.96 11.31
N LYS A 152 -3.96 -7.99 12.14
CA LYS A 152 -5.34 -7.81 12.60
C LYS A 152 -5.69 -6.33 12.51
N ASN A 153 -6.98 -6.04 12.27
CA ASN A 153 -7.49 -4.66 12.23
C ASN A 153 -6.65 -3.75 11.30
N THR A 154 -6.20 -4.23 10.15
CA THR A 154 -5.34 -3.44 9.27
C THR A 154 -5.69 -3.63 7.81
N ILE A 155 -5.56 -2.55 7.05
CA ILE A 155 -5.58 -2.64 5.60
C ILE A 155 -4.16 -2.94 5.14
N ILE A 156 -4.00 -3.97 4.31
CA ILE A 156 -2.72 -4.52 3.91
C ILE A 156 -2.50 -4.22 2.43
N ILE A 157 -1.42 -3.55 2.10
CA ILE A 157 -0.98 -3.37 0.72
C ILE A 157 0.23 -4.26 0.52
N VAL A 158 0.19 -5.14 -0.46
CA VAL A 158 1.34 -5.95 -0.87
C VAL A 158 1.77 -5.46 -2.24
N ASP A 159 2.88 -4.73 -2.29
CA ASP A 159 3.33 -4.02 -3.48
C ASP A 159 4.47 -4.75 -4.20
N GLU A 160 4.59 -4.50 -5.50
CA GLU A 160 5.56 -5.13 -6.40
C GLU A 160 5.54 -6.67 -6.33
N ILE A 161 4.35 -7.26 -6.38
CA ILE A 161 4.19 -8.70 -6.17
C ILE A 161 4.82 -9.56 -7.26
N GLN A 162 5.15 -8.98 -8.42
CA GLN A 162 5.91 -9.66 -9.46
C GLN A 162 7.33 -10.04 -9.01
N ASN A 163 7.85 -9.33 -8.01
CA ASN A 163 9.16 -9.58 -7.39
C ASN A 163 9.12 -10.63 -6.28
N MET A 164 7.95 -11.22 -6.02
CA MET A 164 7.80 -12.25 -5.00
C MET A 164 7.73 -13.63 -5.63
N ASN A 165 8.41 -14.60 -5.00
CA ASN A 165 8.16 -16.00 -5.31
C ASN A 165 6.83 -16.47 -4.70
N PHE A 166 6.33 -17.63 -5.14
CA PHE A 166 5.04 -18.15 -4.67
C PHE A 166 5.00 -18.39 -3.16
N ASN A 167 6.12 -18.81 -2.56
CA ASN A 167 6.21 -19.05 -1.12
C ASN A 167 6.10 -17.75 -0.31
N GLU A 168 6.64 -16.65 -0.81
CA GLU A 168 6.47 -15.32 -0.20
C GLU A 168 5.01 -14.87 -0.25
N LEU A 169 4.38 -14.95 -1.42
CA LEU A 169 2.96 -14.60 -1.57
C LEU A 169 2.06 -15.43 -0.65
N TRP A 170 2.30 -16.75 -0.60
CA TRP A 170 1.62 -17.66 0.33
C TRP A 170 1.85 -17.27 1.79
N THR A 171 3.11 -16.96 2.13
CA THR A 171 3.49 -16.52 3.48
C THR A 171 2.74 -15.25 3.86
N VAL A 172 2.57 -14.28 2.96
CA VAL A 172 1.85 -13.04 3.26
C VAL A 172 0.36 -13.30 3.46
N VAL A 173 -0.30 -14.01 2.52
CA VAL A 173 -1.75 -14.28 2.59
C VAL A 173 -2.12 -15.03 3.87
N THR A 174 -1.32 -16.01 4.28
CA THR A 174 -1.59 -16.81 5.48
C THR A 174 -1.43 -16.05 6.80
N ARG A 175 -1.03 -14.78 6.76
CA ARG A 175 -0.88 -13.90 7.95
C ARG A 175 -2.06 -12.95 8.13
N VAL A 176 -2.96 -12.90 7.15
CA VAL A 176 -4.17 -12.07 7.19
C VAL A 176 -5.14 -12.64 8.24
N GLY A 177 -5.36 -11.88 9.31
CA GLY A 177 -6.25 -12.22 10.40
C GLY A 177 -7.61 -11.52 10.30
N LYS A 178 -8.27 -11.35 11.46
CA LYS A 178 -9.59 -10.71 11.54
C LYS A 178 -9.52 -9.21 11.24
N ASN A 179 -10.60 -8.67 10.69
CA ASN A 179 -10.77 -7.25 10.36
C ASN A 179 -9.66 -6.70 9.48
N CYS A 180 -9.23 -7.49 8.50
CA CYS A 180 -8.24 -7.08 7.52
C CYS A 180 -8.86 -6.97 6.14
N ARG A 181 -8.32 -6.07 5.32
CA ARG A 181 -8.57 -6.01 3.87
C ARG A 181 -7.24 -5.96 3.16
N ILE A 182 -7.07 -6.72 2.09
CA ILE A 182 -5.79 -6.83 1.38
C ILE A 182 -5.91 -6.33 -0.06
N VAL A 183 -4.89 -5.60 -0.51
CA VAL A 183 -4.73 -5.08 -1.86
C VAL A 183 -3.36 -5.49 -2.37
N PHE A 184 -3.33 -6.33 -3.42
CA PHE A 184 -2.11 -6.70 -4.11
C PHE A 184 -1.88 -5.76 -5.29
N CYS A 185 -0.65 -5.27 -5.47
CA CYS A 185 -0.25 -4.43 -6.59
C CYS A 185 0.95 -5.05 -7.29
N GLY A 186 0.90 -5.19 -8.61
CA GLY A 186 2.06 -5.65 -9.39
C GLY A 186 1.84 -5.62 -10.89
N ASP A 187 2.87 -5.93 -11.67
CA ASP A 187 2.79 -6.01 -13.13
C ASP A 187 3.10 -7.43 -13.59
N ILE A 188 2.09 -8.15 -14.10
CA ILE A 188 2.26 -9.54 -14.52
C ILE A 188 3.14 -9.68 -15.78
N LYS A 189 3.26 -8.61 -16.57
CA LYS A 189 4.12 -8.58 -17.76
C LYS A 189 5.58 -8.30 -17.41
N GLN A 190 5.85 -7.70 -16.25
CA GLN A 190 7.20 -7.51 -15.73
C GLN A 190 7.58 -8.72 -14.88
N ASN A 191 8.69 -9.35 -15.21
CA ASN A 191 9.30 -10.36 -14.35
C ASN A 191 10.73 -9.92 -14.07
N ASP A 192 10.97 -9.32 -12.91
CA ASP A 192 12.32 -8.91 -12.49
C ASP A 192 13.09 -10.06 -11.79
N LEU A 193 12.53 -11.29 -11.75
CA LEU A 193 13.22 -12.44 -11.15
C LEU A 193 14.30 -12.98 -12.09
N TYR A 194 15.55 -12.89 -11.64
CA TYR A 194 16.74 -13.17 -12.44
C TYR A 194 17.11 -14.66 -12.58
N ASN A 195 16.58 -15.55 -11.74
CA ASN A 195 16.93 -16.97 -11.78
C ASN A 195 15.91 -17.75 -12.62
N GLN A 196 16.36 -18.44 -13.68
CA GLN A 196 15.51 -19.39 -14.46
C GLN A 196 14.86 -20.50 -13.61
N ARG A 197 15.32 -20.71 -12.37
CA ARG A 197 14.73 -21.68 -11.42
C ARG A 197 13.67 -21.08 -10.49
N GLU A 198 13.54 -19.75 -10.44
CA GLU A 198 12.53 -19.05 -9.64
C GLU A 198 11.56 -18.36 -10.60
N GLU A 199 10.56 -19.12 -11.05
CA GLU A 199 9.43 -18.50 -11.75
C GLU A 199 8.69 -17.55 -10.81
N SER A 200 8.29 -16.38 -11.32
CA SER A 200 7.43 -15.46 -10.56
C SER A 200 6.20 -16.20 -10.08
N GLY A 201 5.97 -16.16 -8.76
CA GLY A 201 4.79 -16.74 -8.15
C GLY A 201 3.50 -16.10 -8.65
N PHE A 202 3.62 -14.91 -9.26
CA PHE A 202 2.49 -14.09 -9.64
C PHE A 202 1.55 -14.79 -10.63
N LYS A 203 2.04 -15.52 -11.64
CA LYS A 203 1.13 -16.20 -12.60
C LYS A 203 0.19 -17.20 -11.91
N ASN A 204 0.71 -18.03 -11.02
CA ASN A 204 -0.10 -19.00 -10.29
C ASN A 204 -0.97 -18.30 -9.24
N PHE A 205 -0.44 -17.28 -8.59
CA PHE A 205 -1.18 -16.48 -7.61
C PHE A 205 -2.36 -15.74 -8.23
N PHE A 206 -2.17 -15.13 -9.40
CA PHE A 206 -3.21 -14.49 -10.21
C PHE A 206 -4.35 -15.46 -10.50
N LYS A 207 -4.03 -16.68 -10.97
CA LYS A 207 -5.04 -17.72 -11.23
C LYS A 207 -5.84 -18.05 -9.97
N ILE A 208 -5.19 -18.16 -8.81
CA ILE A 208 -5.88 -18.42 -7.54
C ILE A 208 -6.82 -17.27 -7.20
N LEU A 209 -6.31 -16.02 -7.16
CA LEU A 209 -7.09 -14.85 -6.78
C LEU A 209 -8.26 -14.60 -7.72
N HIS A 210 -8.08 -14.78 -9.03
CA HIS A 210 -9.15 -14.62 -10.01
C HIS A 210 -10.31 -15.63 -9.80
N ASN A 211 -10.04 -16.78 -9.18
CA ASN A 211 -11.08 -17.77 -8.86
C ASN A 211 -11.69 -17.58 -7.45
N MET A 212 -11.23 -16.59 -6.68
CA MET A 212 -11.74 -16.29 -5.34
C MET A 212 -12.83 -15.21 -5.39
N LYS A 213 -14.04 -15.54 -4.92
CA LYS A 213 -15.18 -14.59 -4.85
C LYS A 213 -14.96 -13.38 -3.93
N SER A 214 -13.96 -13.47 -3.05
CA SER A 214 -13.59 -12.41 -2.11
C SER A 214 -12.57 -11.42 -2.67
N PHE A 215 -12.15 -11.62 -3.92
CA PHE A 215 -11.22 -10.77 -4.63
C PHE A 215 -11.89 -10.20 -5.88
N SER A 216 -11.68 -8.91 -6.12
CA SER A 216 -11.84 -8.31 -7.44
C SER A 216 -10.48 -8.08 -8.07
N THR A 217 -10.38 -8.30 -9.37
CA THR A 217 -9.17 -8.08 -10.15
C THR A 217 -9.40 -6.94 -11.12
N THR A 218 -8.54 -5.92 -11.06
CA THR A 218 -8.54 -4.82 -12.02
C THR A 218 -7.25 -4.87 -12.84
N GLU A 219 -7.40 -5.08 -14.15
CA GLU A 219 -6.30 -5.07 -15.11
C GLU A 219 -6.19 -3.71 -15.82
N PHE A 220 -5.22 -2.91 -15.39
CA PHE A 220 -4.88 -1.63 -16.00
C PHE A 220 -4.16 -1.85 -17.32
N ASN A 221 -4.59 -1.11 -18.33
CA ASN A 221 -4.02 -1.11 -19.67
C ASN A 221 -3.23 0.19 -19.94
N ILE A 222 -2.77 0.34 -21.17
CA ILE A 222 -1.93 1.47 -21.55
C ILE A 222 -2.67 2.83 -21.50
N ASN A 223 -3.98 2.83 -21.68
CA ASN A 223 -4.80 4.04 -21.59
C ASN A 223 -4.94 4.52 -20.14
N ASP A 224 -4.63 3.65 -19.16
CA ASP A 224 -4.64 4.00 -17.74
C ASP A 224 -3.36 4.68 -17.27
N ILE A 225 -2.35 4.84 -18.14
CA ILE A 225 -1.10 5.49 -17.76
C ILE A 225 -1.36 6.96 -17.48
N VAL A 226 -0.97 7.41 -16.29
CA VAL A 226 -1.12 8.80 -15.84
C VAL A 226 0.25 9.46 -15.83
N ARG A 227 0.82 9.61 -17.02
CA ARG A 227 2.13 10.24 -17.27
C ARG A 227 2.03 11.15 -18.49
N SER A 228 3.11 11.88 -18.76
CA SER A 228 3.21 12.73 -19.95
C SER A 228 2.98 11.92 -21.24
N ASP A 229 2.53 12.61 -22.28
CA ASP A 229 2.23 11.97 -23.57
C ASP A 229 3.46 11.28 -24.17
N MET A 230 4.66 11.85 -23.97
CA MET A 230 5.92 11.22 -24.37
C MET A 230 6.13 9.85 -23.69
N VAL A 231 5.85 9.73 -22.38
CA VAL A 231 6.00 8.47 -21.66
C VAL A 231 4.97 7.44 -22.12
N LYS A 232 3.74 7.87 -22.38
CA LYS A 232 2.70 7.01 -22.96
C LYS A 232 3.12 6.49 -24.34
N GLU A 233 3.62 7.37 -25.20
CA GLU A 233 4.10 7.04 -26.54
C GLU A 233 5.27 6.05 -26.47
N PHE A 234 6.24 6.29 -25.59
CA PHE A 234 7.38 5.39 -25.37
C PHE A 234 6.91 3.99 -24.97
N ILE A 235 6.07 3.88 -23.93
CA ILE A 235 5.57 2.59 -23.44
C ILE A 235 4.73 1.88 -24.51
N SER A 236 3.91 2.63 -25.26
CA SER A 236 3.09 2.07 -26.34
C SER A 236 3.93 1.53 -27.49
N THR A 237 4.97 2.26 -27.84
CA THR A 237 5.90 1.84 -28.89
C THR A 237 6.70 0.62 -28.45
N ALA A 238 7.16 0.59 -27.19
CA ALA A 238 7.87 -0.56 -26.63
C ALA A 238 7.00 -1.83 -26.62
N ASP A 239 5.76 -1.76 -26.14
CA ASP A 239 4.81 -2.89 -26.11
C ASP A 239 4.49 -3.39 -27.54
N LYS A 240 4.26 -2.49 -28.50
CA LYS A 240 4.07 -2.83 -29.92
C LYS A 240 5.27 -3.56 -30.53
N LEU A 241 6.48 -3.16 -30.14
CA LEU A 241 7.72 -3.79 -30.60
C LEU A 241 8.08 -5.04 -29.79
N SER A 242 7.27 -5.43 -28.80
CA SER A 242 7.58 -6.51 -27.85
C SER A 242 8.93 -6.32 -27.13
N ILE A 243 9.31 -5.06 -26.89
CA ILE A 243 10.51 -4.69 -26.15
C ILE A 243 10.12 -4.43 -24.70
N SER A 244 10.69 -5.21 -23.79
CA SER A 244 10.49 -5.08 -22.35
C SER A 244 11.86 -5.02 -21.66
N PRO A 245 12.01 -4.32 -20.52
CA PRO A 245 13.28 -4.23 -19.78
C PRO A 245 13.93 -5.57 -19.44
N ASN A 246 13.19 -6.68 -19.47
CA ASN A 246 13.65 -8.01 -19.01
C ASN A 246 13.51 -9.14 -20.04
N THR A 247 13.54 -8.85 -21.35
CA THR A 247 13.75 -9.90 -22.37
C THR A 247 15.17 -10.44 -22.38
#